data_AF-A0A0T2QGG5-F1
#
_entry.id   AF-A0A0T2QGG5-F1
#
_cell.length_a   1.000
_cell.length_b   1.000
_cell.length_c   1.000
_cell.angle_alpha   90.00
_cell.angle_beta   90.00
_cell.angle_gamma   90.00
#
_symmetry.space_group_name_H-M   'P 1'
#
loop_
_entity.id
_entity.type
_entity.pdbx_description
1 polymer ?
#
loop_
_entity_poly.entity_id
_entity_poly.type
_entity_poly.pdbx_seq_one_letter_code
_entity_poly.pdbx_strand_id
1 'polypeptide(L)' 'MDAAPARLPSGTVERLPGLTHELANLVQAVSGNLELLANRSLDETSLRYLGNAQLAAQHLVELTVGLQATLPSSLSSRK' A
#
# COMPACT_ATOMS: atom_id res chain seq x y z
N MET A 1 -20.30 -27.34 -11.87
CA MET A 1 -19.43 -27.52 -10.69
C MET A 1 -19.00 -26.15 -10.24
N ASP A 2 -19.77 -25.56 -9.32
CA ASP A 2 -19.45 -24.27 -8.72
C ASP A 2 -18.36 -24.49 -7.66
N ALA A 3 -17.17 -23.94 -7.88
CA ALA A 3 -16.11 -23.95 -6.88
C ALA A 3 -16.48 -22.94 -5.79
N ALA A 4 -16.86 -23.43 -4.61
CA ALA A 4 -17.12 -22.58 -3.45
C ALA A 4 -15.88 -21.71 -3.15
N PRO A 5 -16.06 -20.40 -2.91
CA PRO A 5 -14.93 -19.50 -2.67
C PRO A 5 -14.18 -19.94 -1.40
N ALA A 6 -12.86 -20.05 -1.51
CA ALA A 6 -11.97 -20.40 -0.42
C ALA A 6 -12.21 -19.43 0.75
N ARG A 7 -12.82 -19.94 1.84
CA ARG A 7 -13.00 -19.17 3.07
C ARG A 7 -11.63 -18.94 3.70
N LEU A 8 -11.17 -17.69 3.68
CA LEU A 8 -9.99 -17.29 4.43
C LEU A 8 -10.24 -17.53 5.94
N PRO A 9 -9.24 -18.05 6.68
CA PRO A 9 -9.37 -18.26 8.11
C PRO A 9 -9.67 -16.93 8.82
N SER A 10 -10.64 -16.93 9.73
CA SER A 10 -11.24 -15.72 10.32
C SER A 10 -10.23 -14.77 10.98
N GLY A 11 -9.11 -15.28 11.50
CA GLY A 11 -8.04 -14.45 12.10
C GLY A 11 -7.18 -13.68 11.09
N THR A 12 -7.16 -14.09 9.81
CA THR A 12 -6.42 -13.38 8.75
C THR A 12 -7.18 -12.14 8.27
N VAL A 13 -8.52 -12.23 8.23
CA VAL A 13 -9.40 -11.14 7.80
C VAL A 13 -9.40 -9.98 8.80
N GLU A 14 -9.30 -10.26 10.10
CA GLU A 14 -9.23 -9.21 11.14
C GLU A 14 -7.89 -8.47 11.18
N ARG A 15 -6.78 -9.10 10.75
CA ARG A 15 -5.45 -8.48 10.70
C ARG A 15 -5.20 -7.67 9.44
N LEU A 16 -5.94 -7.97 8.37
CA LEU A 16 -5.79 -7.32 7.07
C LEU A 16 -5.95 -5.79 7.11
N PRO A 17 -6.98 -5.20 7.77
CA PRO A 17 -7.11 -3.75 7.88
C PRO A 17 -5.92 -3.06 8.55
N GLY A 18 -5.39 -3.67 9.63
CA GLY A 18 -4.20 -3.16 10.33
C GLY A 18 -2.96 -3.18 9.42
N LEU A 19 -2.73 -4.29 8.73
CA LEU A 19 -1.62 -4.43 7.77
C LEU A 19 -1.75 -3.46 6.60
N THR A 20 -2.96 -3.24 6.09
CA THR A 20 -3.19 -2.27 5.00
C THR A 20 -2.96 -0.83 5.47
N HIS A 21 -3.30 -0.50 6.72
CA HIS A 21 -2.99 0.81 7.29
C HIS A 21 -1.48 1.00 7.49
N GLU A 22 -0.78 0.01 8.04
CA GLU A 22 0.68 0.05 8.19
C GLU A 22 1.39 0.18 6.82
N LEU A 23 0.91 -0.56 5.81
CA LEU A 23 1.42 -0.44 4.44
C LEU A 23 1.24 0.97 3.89
N ALA A 24 0.08 1.60 4.08
CA ALA A 24 -0.18 2.97 3.64
C ALA A 24 0.84 3.95 4.24
N ASN A 25 1.10 3.82 5.55
CA ASN A 25 2.05 4.68 6.28
C ASN A 25 3.48 4.50 5.74
N LEU A 26 3.89 3.25 5.47
CA LEU A 26 5.22 2.95 4.92
C LEU A 26 5.38 3.53 3.51
N VAL A 27 4.38 3.35 2.64
CA VAL A 27 4.41 3.88 1.27
C VAL A 27 4.49 5.41 1.29
N GLN A 28 3.73 6.07 2.17
CA GLN A 28 3.78 7.53 2.31
C GLN A 28 5.16 8.03 2.76
N ALA A 29 5.78 7.35 3.73
CA ALA A 29 7.13 7.67 4.19
C ALA A 29 8.18 7.49 3.07
N VAL A 30 8.08 6.40 2.30
CA VAL A 30 8.96 6.15 1.14
C VAL A 30 8.79 7.25 0.09
N SER A 31 7.56 7.58 -0.30
CA SER A 31 7.29 8.64 -1.28
C SER A 31 7.88 9.98 -0.86
N GLY A 32 7.69 10.40 0.40
CA GLY A 32 8.26 11.65 0.91
C GLY A 32 9.80 11.66 0.92
N ASN A 33 10.44 10.55 1.28
CA ASN A 33 11.89 10.44 1.24
C ASN A 33 12.43 10.49 -0.21
N LEU A 34 11.75 9.85 -1.15
CA LEU A 34 12.12 9.89 -2.57
C LEU A 34 11.99 11.30 -3.15
N GLU A 35 10.93 12.03 -2.80
CA GLU A 35 10.75 13.43 -3.19
C GLU A 35 11.86 14.32 -2.63
N LEU A 36 12.20 14.17 -1.34
CA LEU A 36 13.31 14.91 -0.72
C LEU A 36 14.66 14.60 -1.37
N LEU A 37 14.91 13.34 -1.73
CA LEU A 37 16.14 12.93 -2.42
C LEU A 37 16.19 13.48 -3.84
N ALA A 38 15.08 13.42 -4.59
CA ALA A 38 15.01 13.95 -5.95
C ALA A 38 15.30 15.46 -5.98
N ASN A 39 14.79 16.21 -5.00
CA ASN A 39 15.05 17.64 -4.86
C ASN A 39 16.50 17.99 -4.48
N ARG A 40 17.32 17.00 -4.08
CA ARG A 40 18.72 17.20 -3.67
C ARG A 40 19.73 16.58 -4.65
N SER A 41 19.28 15.70 -5.54
CA SER A 41 20.13 15.07 -6.55
C SER A 41 20.33 15.97 -7.76
N LEU A 42 21.58 16.16 -8.16
CA LEU A 42 21.97 16.86 -9.39
C LEU A 42 22.44 15.90 -10.50
N ASP A 43 22.65 14.63 -10.16
CA ASP A 43 23.04 13.58 -11.10
C ASP A 43 21.81 13.00 -11.82
N GLU A 44 21.84 13.03 -13.14
CA GLU A 44 20.76 12.57 -14.02
C GLU A 44 20.46 11.07 -13.83
N THR A 45 21.50 10.26 -13.58
CA THR A 45 21.31 8.82 -13.37
C THR A 45 20.53 8.55 -12.08
N SER A 46 20.89 9.23 -11.00
CA SER A 46 20.20 9.19 -9.71
C SER A 46 18.76 9.66 -9.85
N LEU A 47 18.52 10.78 -10.54
CA LEU A 47 17.18 11.30 -10.80
C LEU A 47 16.30 10.29 -11.55
N ARG A 48 16.84 9.58 -12.54
CA ARG A 48 16.12 8.52 -13.25
C ARG A 48 15.72 7.36 -12.34
N TYR A 49 16.62 6.89 -11.47
CA TYR A 49 16.29 5.83 -10.51
C TYR A 49 15.27 6.30 -9.47
N LEU A 50 15.39 7.54 -8.99
CA LEU A 50 14.42 8.14 -8.08
C LEU A 50 13.04 8.26 -8.72
N GLY A 51 12.96 8.67 -9.99
CA GLY A 51 11.70 8.70 -10.75
C GLY A 51 11.05 7.32 -10.88
N ASN A 52 11.85 6.27 -11.18
CA ASN A 52 11.34 4.90 -11.21
C ASN A 52 10.81 4.43 -9.84
N ALA A 53 11.52 4.79 -8.76
CA ALA A 53 11.08 4.47 -7.41
C ALA A 53 9.80 5.21 -7.02
N GLN A 54 9.63 6.47 -7.45
CA GLN A 54 8.40 7.23 -7.24
C GLN A 54 7.22 6.61 -7.98
N LEU A 55 7.39 6.18 -9.23
CA LEU A 55 6.34 5.46 -9.98
C LEU A 55 5.93 4.15 -9.28
N ALA A 56 6.91 3.39 -8.78
CA ALA A 56 6.63 2.18 -8.02
C ALA A 56 5.88 2.47 -6.71
N ALA A 57 6.27 3.52 -5.98
CA ALA A 57 5.58 3.95 -4.77
C ALA A 57 4.13 4.41 -5.08
N GLN A 58 3.91 5.11 -6.19
CA GLN A 58 2.58 5.51 -6.64
C GLN A 58 1.68 4.29 -6.92
N HIS A 59 2.19 3.28 -7.62
CA HIS A 59 1.43 2.03 -7.83
C HIS A 59 1.12 1.31 -6.51
N LEU A 60 2.02 1.35 -5.53
CA LEU A 60 1.76 0.79 -4.19
C LEU A 60 0.66 1.55 -3.45
N VAL A 61 0.55 2.87 -3.62
CA VAL A 61 -0.59 3.64 -3.09
C VAL A 61 -1.90 3.15 -3.69
N GLU A 62 -1.96 3.01 -5.01
CA GLU A 62 -3.17 2.56 -5.72
C GLU A 62 -3.60 1.16 -5.27
N LEU A 63 -2.64 0.23 -5.14
CA LEU A 63 -2.90 -1.11 -4.61
C LEU A 63 -3.40 -1.06 -3.17
N THR A 64 -2.80 -0.22 -2.33
CA THR A 64 -3.21 -0.07 -0.93
C THR A 64 -4.63 0.48 -0.82
N VAL A 65 -5.00 1.48 -1.63
CA VAL A 65 -6.37 2.00 -1.71
C VAL A 65 -7.34 0.91 -2.17
N GLY A 66 -6.97 0.13 -3.18
CA GLY A 66 -7.76 -1.01 -3.66
C GLY A 66 -7.99 -2.06 -2.57
N LEU A 67 -6.96 -2.37 -1.77
CA LEU A 67 -7.07 -3.29 -0.62
C LEU A 67 -8.01 -2.74 0.46
N GLN A 68 -7.93 -1.45 0.79
CA GLN A 68 -8.84 -0.81 1.75
C GLN A 68 -10.29 -0.84 1.28
N ALA A 69 -10.54 -0.59 -0.01
CA ALA A 69 -11.87 -0.63 -0.59
C ALA A 69 -12.46 -2.05 -0.66
N THR A 70 -11.59 -3.06 -0.77
CA THR A 70 -11.99 -4.48 -0.87
C THR A 70 -12.25 -5.10 0.51
N LEU A 71 -11.63 -4.59 1.57
CA LEU A 71 -11.86 -5.07 2.93
C LEU A 71 -13.22 -4.57 3.44
N PRO A 72 -14.18 -5.48 3.75
CA PRO A 72 -15.49 -5.06 4.22
C PRO A 72 -15.36 -4.32 5.55
N SER A 73 -16.00 -3.16 5.65
CA SER A 73 -16.04 -2.29 6.85
C SER A 73 -16.77 -2.94 8.05
N SER A 74 -17.21 -4.19 7.93
CA SER A 74 -18.14 -4.89 8.82
C SER A 74 -17.55 -5.35 10.16
N LEU A 75 -16.31 -4.97 10.49
CA LEU A 75 -15.69 -5.24 11.79
C LEU A 75 -15.59 -4.01 12.70
N SER A 76 -16.00 -2.81 12.23
CA SER A 76 -15.84 -1.55 12.96
C SER A 76 -16.98 -1.23 13.95
N SER A 77 -17.90 -2.17 14.23
CA SER A 77 -18.99 -1.96 15.21
C SER A 77 -19.41 -3.25 15.89
N ARG A 78 -18.66 -3.66 16.91
CA ARG A 78 -19.23 -4.34 18.08
C ARG A 78 -18.60 -3.73 19.34
N LYS A 79 -19.19 -2.62 19.77
CA LYS A 79 -19.16 -2.17 21.18
C LYS A 79 -20.32 -2.84 21.91
#